data_AF-A0A1F9AIT8-F1
#
_entry.id   AF-A0A1F9AIT8-F1
#
_cell.length_a   1.000
_cell.length_b   1.000
_cell.length_c   1.000
_cell.angle_alpha   90.00
_cell.angle_beta   90.00
_cell.angle_gamma   90.00
#
_symmetry.space_group_name_H-M   'P 1'
#
loop_
_entity.id
_entity.type
_entity.pdbx_description
1 polymer ?
#
loop_
_entity_poly.entity_id
_entity_poly.type
_entity_poly.pdbx_seq_one_letter_code
_entity_poly.pdbx_strand_id
1 'polypeptide(L)'
;MSDQPFAPADPAAKPAAPAPSRKAWKTLRSLLPWLATGLIFYYIFRQVPFSQVWSALKLVRLQILVPVVLSNYIAYFLADVWVHYLAFKWLAAEVRFREVLFARGASYILGLINFFVGQGGVGYWLARAKHVPAGEATSTIFFIMFMDLFLLILLSATGVLFFLPEVRLTDFFTLRPEGDLVRFTLITLAVLLSQIWIWIRKPKAPLVRWLLFRGPFLVFDRLQPRHFGLIFLLKLFIYGFDIFANWLGLKALGVEVSLTHILTYLPLIYLIGSIPITVLHLGTTQAAWLWFFQDLAPPAAVLAFTLLWSFCFIVLRGLTGLACLPRVYQDLVAPRN
;
A
#
# COMPACT_ATOMS: atom_id res chain seq x y z
N MET A 1 20.09 -69.86 13.38
CA MET A 1 19.05 -70.20 12.40
C MET A 1 17.85 -69.30 12.63
N SER A 2 17.75 -68.26 11.81
CA SER A 2 16.50 -67.52 11.53
C SER A 2 16.78 -66.65 10.30
N ASP A 3 16.69 -67.28 9.14
CA ASP A 3 16.79 -66.65 7.83
C ASP A 3 15.61 -65.68 7.62
N GLN A 4 15.91 -64.42 7.36
CA GLN A 4 14.94 -63.50 6.74
C GLN A 4 15.27 -63.38 5.24
N PRO A 5 14.29 -63.55 4.34
CA PRO A 5 14.54 -63.48 2.91
C PRO A 5 14.79 -62.04 2.45
N PHE A 6 15.87 -61.88 1.68
CA PHE A 6 16.22 -60.66 0.95
C PHE A 6 15.13 -60.40 -0.11
N ALA A 7 14.32 -59.35 0.07
CA ALA A 7 13.39 -58.91 -0.96
C ALA A 7 14.16 -58.29 -2.14
N PRO A 8 13.83 -58.61 -3.40
CA PRO A 8 14.51 -58.04 -4.55
C PRO A 8 14.17 -56.54 -4.70
N ALA A 9 15.20 -55.73 -4.90
CA ALA A 9 15.05 -54.30 -5.19
C ALA A 9 14.31 -54.10 -6.53
N ASP A 10 13.23 -53.34 -6.50
CA ASP A 10 12.43 -52.95 -7.66
C ASP A 10 13.31 -52.13 -8.66
N PRO A 11 13.56 -52.62 -9.88
CA PRO A 11 14.38 -51.91 -10.87
C PRO A 11 13.69 -50.71 -11.53
N ALA A 12 12.42 -50.43 -11.20
CA ALA A 12 11.61 -49.44 -11.90
C ALA A 12 11.43 -48.09 -11.17
N ALA A 13 12.26 -47.78 -10.17
CA ALA A 13 12.27 -46.47 -9.54
C ALA A 13 12.83 -45.40 -10.50
N LYS A 14 11.94 -44.76 -11.28
CA LYS A 14 12.26 -43.56 -12.06
C LYS A 14 12.94 -42.52 -11.15
N PRO A 15 14.08 -41.94 -11.55
CA PRO A 15 14.70 -40.88 -10.76
C PRO A 15 13.73 -39.71 -10.63
N ALA A 16 13.36 -39.39 -9.39
CA ALA A 16 12.56 -38.21 -9.09
C ALA A 16 13.29 -36.97 -9.65
N ALA A 17 12.58 -36.16 -10.44
CA ALA A 17 13.14 -34.95 -11.03
C ALA A 17 13.82 -34.10 -9.94
N PRO A 18 15.04 -33.58 -10.17
CA PRO A 18 15.76 -32.84 -9.15
C PRO A 18 14.95 -31.61 -8.75
N ALA A 19 14.54 -31.55 -7.48
CA ALA A 19 13.86 -30.39 -6.94
C ALA A 19 14.74 -29.14 -7.18
N PRO A 20 14.18 -28.04 -7.69
CA PRO A 20 14.97 -26.84 -7.98
C PRO A 20 15.71 -26.41 -6.72
N SER A 21 17.03 -26.17 -6.84
CA SER A 21 17.86 -25.78 -5.71
C SER A 21 17.22 -24.59 -4.98
N ARG A 22 17.22 -24.59 -3.64
CA ARG A 22 16.64 -23.50 -2.82
C ARG A 22 17.09 -22.10 -3.26
N LYS A 23 18.29 -22.00 -3.87
CA LYS A 23 18.85 -20.78 -4.45
C LYS A 23 18.15 -20.39 -5.76
N ALA A 24 17.94 -21.32 -6.69
CA ALA A 24 17.20 -21.07 -7.94
C ALA A 24 15.75 -20.66 -7.68
N TRP A 25 15.06 -21.31 -6.74
CA TRP A 25 13.70 -20.94 -6.34
C TRP A 25 13.63 -19.53 -5.73
N LYS A 26 14.62 -19.17 -4.89
CA LYS A 26 14.71 -17.83 -4.30
C LYS A 26 14.96 -16.75 -5.36
N THR A 27 15.82 -17.01 -6.34
CA THR A 27 16.08 -16.10 -7.46
C THR A 27 14.87 -15.94 -8.36
N LEU A 28 14.18 -17.05 -8.72
CA LEU A 28 12.97 -17.01 -9.53
C LEU A 28 11.87 -16.19 -8.86
N ARG A 29 11.66 -16.40 -7.56
CA ARG A 29 10.68 -15.62 -6.77
C ARG A 29 11.03 -14.13 -6.70
N SER A 30 12.32 -13.79 -6.68
CA SER A 30 12.80 -12.40 -6.72
C SER A 30 12.59 -11.73 -8.07
N LEU A 31 12.60 -12.50 -9.17
CA LEU A 31 12.42 -12.00 -10.53
C LEU A 31 10.96 -11.94 -10.96
N LEU A 32 10.07 -12.69 -10.31
CA LEU A 32 8.65 -12.77 -10.67
C LEU A 32 7.95 -11.39 -10.74
N PRO A 33 8.12 -10.46 -9.76
CA PRO A 33 7.49 -9.14 -9.85
C PRO A 33 8.03 -8.29 -11.00
N TRP A 34 9.32 -8.42 -11.34
CA TRP A 34 9.93 -7.72 -12.46
C TRP A 34 9.40 -8.24 -13.79
N LEU A 35 9.26 -9.56 -13.93
CA LEU A 35 8.63 -10.18 -15.10
C LEU A 35 7.18 -9.74 -15.24
N ALA A 36 6.41 -9.71 -14.15
CA ALA A 36 5.04 -9.24 -14.15
C ALA A 36 4.95 -7.76 -14.60
N THR A 37 5.77 -6.87 -14.03
CA THR A 37 5.85 -5.47 -14.44
C THR A 37 6.22 -5.34 -15.92
N GLY A 38 7.21 -6.09 -16.40
CA GLY A 38 7.64 -6.09 -17.80
C GLY A 38 6.56 -6.57 -18.77
N LEU A 39 5.85 -7.66 -18.43
CA LEU A 39 4.73 -8.18 -19.23
C LEU A 39 3.56 -7.20 -19.29
N ILE A 40 3.22 -6.55 -18.18
CA ILE A 40 2.16 -5.54 -18.15
C ILE A 40 2.55 -4.34 -19.01
N PHE A 41 3.79 -3.83 -18.91
CA PHE A 41 4.22 -2.74 -19.78
C PHE A 41 4.30 -3.13 -21.24
N TYR A 42 4.74 -4.35 -21.56
CA TYR A 42 4.69 -4.86 -22.92
C TYR A 42 3.27 -4.85 -23.48
N TYR A 43 2.28 -5.29 -22.69
CA TYR A 43 0.87 -5.23 -23.05
C TYR A 43 0.37 -3.78 -23.22
N ILE A 44 0.69 -2.90 -22.27
CA ILE A 44 0.30 -1.48 -22.32
C ILE A 44 0.88 -0.80 -23.57
N PHE A 45 2.17 -0.97 -23.85
CA PHE A 45 2.84 -0.30 -24.99
C PHE A 45 2.46 -0.89 -26.35
N ARG A 46 1.86 -2.10 -26.38
CA ARG A 46 1.19 -2.61 -27.58
C ARG A 46 -0.10 -1.86 -27.91
N GLN A 47 -0.79 -1.34 -26.90
CA GLN A 47 -2.03 -0.57 -27.08
C GLN A 47 -1.77 0.93 -27.22
N VAL A 48 -0.80 1.45 -26.48
CA VAL A 48 -0.45 2.87 -26.43
C VAL A 48 1.01 3.03 -26.88
N PRO A 49 1.27 3.43 -28.14
CA PRO A 49 2.62 3.54 -28.65
C PRO A 49 3.46 4.52 -27.83
N PHE A 50 4.71 4.13 -27.53
CA PHE A 50 5.63 4.96 -26.75
C PHE A 50 5.84 6.36 -27.34
N SER A 51 5.82 6.50 -28.67
CA SER A 51 5.94 7.78 -29.36
C SER A 51 4.81 8.76 -29.01
N GLN A 52 3.60 8.26 -28.78
CA GLN A 52 2.46 9.08 -28.37
C GLN A 52 2.60 9.51 -26.91
N VAL A 53 3.03 8.60 -26.03
CA VAL A 53 3.32 8.92 -24.62
C VAL A 53 4.40 9.99 -24.52
N TRP A 54 5.48 9.84 -25.29
CA TRP A 54 6.57 10.80 -25.35
C TRP A 54 6.11 12.17 -25.86
N SER A 55 5.22 12.18 -26.86
CA SER A 55 4.65 13.42 -27.39
C SER A 55 3.77 14.11 -26.36
N ALA A 56 2.95 13.35 -25.61
CA ALA A 56 2.14 13.89 -24.53
C ALA A 56 2.99 14.48 -23.39
N LEU A 57 4.13 13.85 -23.06
CA LEU A 57 5.05 14.39 -22.05
C LEU A 57 5.63 15.76 -22.42
N LYS A 58 5.84 16.04 -23.71
CA LYS A 58 6.33 17.35 -24.18
C LYS A 58 5.33 18.49 -23.98
N LEU A 59 4.04 18.15 -23.86
CA LEU A 59 2.95 19.12 -23.70
C LEU A 59 2.63 19.40 -22.22
N VAL A 60 3.36 18.77 -21.29
CA VAL A 60 3.14 18.94 -19.85
C VAL A 60 3.42 20.38 -19.43
N ARG A 61 2.44 21.00 -18.77
CA ARG A 61 2.57 22.30 -18.12
C ARG A 61 3.29 22.16 -16.78
N LEU A 62 4.62 22.21 -16.81
CA LEU A 62 5.47 22.05 -15.61
C LEU A 62 5.17 23.07 -14.51
N GLN A 63 4.76 24.29 -14.88
CA GLN A 63 4.36 25.34 -13.94
C GLN A 63 3.15 24.96 -13.07
N ILE A 64 2.31 24.03 -13.53
CA ILE A 64 1.20 23.47 -12.75
C ILE A 64 1.66 22.21 -12.03
N LEU A 65 2.33 21.30 -12.77
CA LEU A 65 2.67 19.98 -12.24
C LEU A 65 3.65 20.05 -11.07
N VAL A 66 4.72 20.86 -11.17
CA VAL A 66 5.77 20.90 -10.15
C VAL A 66 5.24 21.38 -8.79
N PRO A 67 4.52 22.52 -8.69
CA PRO A 67 3.93 22.92 -7.40
C PRO A 67 2.95 21.89 -6.85
N VAL A 68 2.12 21.25 -7.69
CA VAL A 68 1.15 20.24 -7.27
C VAL A 68 1.86 19.00 -6.70
N VAL A 69 2.86 18.48 -7.41
CA VAL A 69 3.64 17.32 -6.97
C VAL A 69 4.40 17.62 -5.67
N LEU A 70 5.08 18.77 -5.58
CA LEU A 70 5.84 19.13 -4.39
C LEU A 70 4.92 19.34 -3.18
N SER A 71 3.81 20.05 -3.37
CA SER A 71 2.83 20.28 -2.30
C SER A 71 2.22 18.97 -1.81
N ASN A 72 1.85 18.08 -2.74
CA ASN A 72 1.34 16.75 -2.41
C ASN A 72 2.37 15.89 -1.68
N TYR A 73 3.60 15.87 -2.16
CA TYR A 73 4.67 15.12 -1.53
C TYR A 73 4.94 15.59 -0.10
N ILE A 74 5.06 16.90 0.12
CA ILE A 74 5.32 17.48 1.44
C ILE A 74 4.14 17.23 2.38
N ALA A 75 2.92 17.50 1.93
CA ALA A 75 1.71 17.27 2.73
C ALA A 75 1.57 15.80 3.12
N TYR A 76 1.71 14.88 2.15
CA TYR A 76 1.66 13.44 2.37
C TYR A 76 2.74 13.00 3.36
N PHE A 77 3.99 13.39 3.14
CA PHE A 77 5.12 12.97 3.98
C PHE A 77 4.96 13.46 5.42
N LEU A 78 4.65 14.74 5.63
CA LEU A 78 4.51 15.30 6.98
C LEU A 78 3.31 14.70 7.72
N ALA A 79 2.18 14.52 7.04
CA ALA A 79 1.01 13.92 7.65
C ALA A 79 1.21 12.42 7.94
N ASP A 80 1.92 11.68 7.08
CA ASP A 80 2.30 10.30 7.35
C ASP A 80 3.26 10.19 8.55
N VAL A 81 4.25 11.08 8.64
CA VAL A 81 5.13 11.19 9.82
C VAL A 81 4.31 11.49 11.08
N TRP A 82 3.31 12.35 10.97
CA TRP A 82 2.43 12.70 12.10
C TRP A 82 1.62 11.50 12.58
N VAL A 83 1.04 10.73 11.65
CA VAL A 83 0.34 9.47 11.96
C VAL A 83 1.26 8.51 12.73
N HIS A 84 2.50 8.32 12.25
CA HIS A 84 3.48 7.46 12.93
C HIS A 84 3.87 8.01 14.30
N TYR A 85 4.11 9.30 14.41
CA TYR A 85 4.44 9.97 15.67
C TYR A 85 3.36 9.77 16.73
N LEU A 86 2.09 9.97 16.37
CA LEU A 86 0.96 9.75 17.29
C LEU A 86 0.85 8.28 17.69
N ALA A 87 0.90 7.36 16.72
CA ALA A 87 0.81 5.93 16.99
C ALA A 87 1.94 5.45 17.92
N PHE A 88 3.18 5.89 17.70
CA PHE A 88 4.32 5.54 18.55
C PHE A 88 4.17 6.12 19.95
N LYS A 89 3.77 7.39 20.06
CA LYS A 89 3.53 8.05 21.34
C LYS A 89 2.45 7.36 22.17
N TRP A 90 1.42 6.81 21.54
CA TRP A 90 0.33 6.15 22.27
C TRP A 90 0.59 4.69 22.61
N LEU A 91 1.35 3.97 21.79
CA LEU A 91 1.39 2.51 21.84
C LEU A 91 2.76 1.91 22.14
N ALA A 92 3.84 2.67 21.90
CA ALA A 92 5.18 2.10 21.85
C ALA A 92 6.20 2.84 22.74
N ALA A 93 6.45 4.13 22.51
CA ALA A 93 7.51 4.87 23.20
C ALA A 93 7.33 6.39 23.15
N GLU A 94 7.99 7.09 24.07
CA GLU A 94 8.19 8.53 23.97
C GLU A 94 9.19 8.83 22.84
N VAL A 95 8.67 9.43 21.77
CA VAL A 95 9.45 9.79 20.58
C VAL A 95 9.28 11.28 20.29
N ARG A 96 10.30 11.90 19.70
CA ARG A 96 10.20 13.27 19.19
C ARG A 96 9.78 13.24 17.73
N PHE A 97 8.97 14.20 17.30
CA PHE A 97 8.50 14.27 15.90
C PHE A 97 9.66 14.23 14.89
N ARG A 98 10.77 14.94 15.18
CA ARG A 98 11.97 14.94 14.31
C ARG A 98 12.61 13.56 14.16
N GLU A 99 12.61 12.74 15.22
CA GLU A 99 13.19 11.39 15.17
C GLU A 99 12.34 10.50 14.26
N VAL A 100 11.01 10.60 14.37
CA VAL A 100 10.08 9.87 13.49
C VAL A 100 10.19 10.36 12.05
N LEU A 101 10.39 11.67 11.83
CA LEU A 101 10.60 12.23 10.50
C LEU A 101 11.82 11.61 9.82
N PHE A 102 12.96 11.55 10.52
CA PHE A 102 14.16 10.93 9.96
C PHE A 102 13.98 9.42 9.75
N ALA A 103 13.39 8.72 10.72
CA ALA A 103 13.11 7.29 10.61
C ALA A 103 12.20 6.96 9.41
N ARG A 104 11.11 7.71 9.23
CA ARG A 104 10.21 7.56 8.08
C ARG A 104 10.87 7.95 6.77
N GLY A 105 11.59 9.08 6.74
CA GLY A 105 12.34 9.50 5.58
C GLY A 105 13.30 8.42 5.10
N ALA A 106 14.16 7.90 5.99
CA ALA A 106 15.10 6.83 5.67
C ALA A 106 14.41 5.53 5.22
N SER A 107 13.24 5.23 5.79
CA SER A 107 12.45 4.05 5.41
C SER A 107 11.97 4.08 3.96
N TYR A 108 11.96 5.24 3.30
CA TYR A 108 11.64 5.32 1.87
C TYR A 108 12.66 4.63 0.97
N ILE A 109 13.94 4.54 1.35
CA ILE A 109 14.92 3.75 0.59
C ILE A 109 14.51 2.28 0.58
N LEU A 110 14.12 1.74 1.73
CA LEU A 110 13.59 0.38 1.85
C LEU A 110 12.24 0.23 1.15
N GLY A 111 11.40 1.26 1.22
CA GLY A 111 10.09 1.33 0.55
C GLY A 111 10.18 1.28 -0.97
N LEU A 112 11.26 1.80 -1.58
CA LEU A 112 11.51 1.69 -3.03
C LEU A 112 11.75 0.23 -3.46
N ILE A 113 12.29 -0.61 -2.57
CA ILE A 113 12.41 -2.05 -2.83
C ILE A 113 11.05 -2.71 -2.63
N ASN A 114 10.42 -2.45 -1.49
CA ASN A 114 9.12 -3.00 -1.14
C ASN A 114 8.45 -2.20 -0.02
N PHE A 115 7.17 -1.91 -0.18
CA PHE A 115 6.38 -1.16 0.81
C PHE A 115 6.41 -1.77 2.22
N PHE A 116 6.24 -3.09 2.34
CA PHE A 116 6.27 -3.78 3.63
C PHE A 116 7.65 -3.77 4.27
N VAL A 117 8.72 -3.82 3.46
CA VAL A 117 10.10 -3.68 3.95
C VAL A 117 10.34 -2.26 4.46
N GLY A 118 9.80 -1.25 3.79
CA GLY A 118 9.78 0.14 4.28
C GLY A 118 9.11 0.26 5.65
N GLN A 119 7.88 -0.25 5.79
CA GLN A 119 7.15 -0.26 7.07
C GLN A 119 7.88 -1.05 8.16
N GLY A 120 8.41 -2.22 7.81
CA GLY A 120 9.23 -3.04 8.70
C GLY A 120 10.53 -2.35 9.14
N GLY A 121 11.13 -1.53 8.27
CA GLY A 121 12.30 -0.72 8.60
C GLY A 121 12.03 0.29 9.72
N VAL A 122 10.87 0.93 9.70
CA VAL A 122 10.45 1.83 10.80
C VAL A 122 10.20 1.04 12.09
N GLY A 123 9.53 -0.11 11.98
CA GLY A 123 9.32 -1.01 13.12
C GLY A 123 10.63 -1.52 13.73
N TYR A 124 11.62 -1.83 12.89
CA TYR A 124 12.96 -2.21 13.30
C TYR A 124 13.68 -1.05 14.02
N TRP A 125 13.62 0.16 13.45
CA TRP A 125 14.16 1.35 14.10
C TRP A 125 13.51 1.57 15.48
N LEU A 126 12.18 1.46 15.57
CA LEU A 126 11.46 1.61 16.83
C LEU A 126 11.89 0.56 17.87
N ALA A 127 12.03 -0.70 17.46
CA ALA A 127 12.47 -1.76 18.35
C ALA A 127 13.92 -1.59 18.83
N ARG A 128 14.80 -1.09 17.96
CA ARG A 128 16.25 -0.99 18.25
C ARG A 128 16.64 0.33 18.90
N ALA A 129 16.25 1.45 18.32
CA ALA A 129 16.63 2.78 18.77
C ALA A 129 15.81 3.27 19.96
N LYS A 130 14.58 2.74 20.15
CA LYS A 130 13.69 3.10 21.26
C LYS A 130 13.45 1.95 22.25
N HIS A 131 14.16 0.84 22.10
CA HIS A 131 14.09 -0.33 23.00
C HIS A 131 12.67 -0.90 23.19
N VAL A 132 11.80 -0.72 22.19
CA VAL A 132 10.44 -1.24 22.22
C VAL A 132 10.48 -2.76 21.93
N PRO A 133 9.76 -3.60 22.68
CA PRO A 133 9.64 -5.02 22.35
C PRO A 133 9.19 -5.20 20.90
N ALA A 134 9.85 -6.10 20.15
CA ALA A 134 9.60 -6.25 18.70
C ALA A 134 8.13 -6.55 18.37
N GLY A 135 7.42 -7.29 19.24
CA GLY A 135 5.99 -7.55 19.10
C GLY A 135 5.14 -6.28 19.22
N GLU A 136 5.48 -5.38 20.14
CA GLU A 136 4.79 -4.10 20.30
C GLU A 136 5.06 -3.19 19.10
N ALA A 137 6.33 -3.05 18.69
CA ALA A 137 6.69 -2.27 17.52
C ALA A 137 5.97 -2.77 16.24
N THR A 138 5.95 -4.09 16.04
CA THR A 138 5.24 -4.71 14.91
C THR A 138 3.74 -4.45 14.98
N SER A 139 3.13 -4.60 16.16
CA SER A 139 1.70 -4.37 16.35
C SER A 139 1.30 -2.91 16.14
N THR A 140 2.16 -1.95 16.55
CA THR A 140 1.95 -0.53 16.25
C THR A 140 2.01 -0.22 14.76
N ILE A 141 2.98 -0.77 14.03
CA ILE A 141 3.04 -0.63 12.57
C ILE A 141 1.81 -1.27 11.91
N PHE A 142 1.38 -2.44 12.39
CA PHE A 142 0.19 -3.11 11.89
C PHE A 142 -1.08 -2.27 12.10
N PHE A 143 -1.22 -1.58 13.25
CA PHE A 143 -2.32 -0.64 13.47
C PHE A 143 -2.34 0.48 12.40
N ILE A 144 -1.19 1.08 12.10
CA ILE A 144 -1.11 2.13 11.07
C ILE A 144 -1.52 1.59 9.70
N MET A 145 -0.98 0.43 9.32
CA MET A 145 -1.27 -0.24 8.05
C MET A 145 -2.74 -0.69 7.94
N PHE A 146 -3.30 -1.20 9.04
CA PHE A 146 -4.73 -1.53 9.11
C PHE A 146 -5.58 -0.29 8.85
N MET A 147 -5.25 0.84 9.48
CA MET A 147 -5.97 2.09 9.28
C MET A 147 -5.85 2.61 7.84
N ASP A 148 -4.71 2.41 7.17
CA ASP A 148 -4.56 2.70 5.73
C ASP A 148 -5.52 1.86 4.89
N LEU A 149 -5.47 0.54 5.06
CA LEU A 149 -6.30 -0.37 4.28
C LEU A 149 -7.79 -0.16 4.57
N PHE A 150 -8.15 0.05 5.83
CA PHE A 150 -9.52 0.34 6.26
C PHE A 150 -10.08 1.57 5.54
N LEU A 151 -9.34 2.69 5.60
CA LEU A 151 -9.77 3.92 4.96
C LEU A 151 -9.83 3.78 3.44
N LEU A 152 -8.87 3.08 2.85
CA LEU A 152 -8.83 2.88 1.41
C LEU A 152 -10.01 2.04 0.91
N ILE A 153 -10.38 0.99 1.64
CA ILE A 153 -11.59 0.20 1.36
C ILE A 153 -12.84 1.07 1.56
N LEU A 154 -12.90 1.89 2.61
CA LEU A 154 -14.04 2.77 2.86
C LEU A 154 -14.22 3.81 1.73
N LEU A 155 -13.13 4.43 1.26
CA LEU A 155 -13.18 5.37 0.15
C LEU A 155 -13.59 4.68 -1.15
N SER A 156 -13.04 3.49 -1.42
CA SER A 156 -13.42 2.68 -2.58
C SER A 156 -14.90 2.28 -2.56
N ALA A 157 -15.39 1.82 -1.41
CA ALA A 157 -16.79 1.49 -1.21
C ALA A 157 -17.69 2.72 -1.38
N THR A 158 -17.26 3.88 -0.88
CA THR A 158 -17.98 5.14 -1.07
C THR A 158 -18.07 5.48 -2.56
N GLY A 159 -16.96 5.35 -3.30
CA GLY A 159 -16.94 5.52 -4.75
C GLY A 159 -17.93 4.61 -5.47
N VAL A 160 -17.88 3.32 -5.18
CA VAL A 160 -18.75 2.32 -5.80
C VAL A 160 -20.23 2.56 -5.49
N LEU A 161 -20.58 2.85 -4.24
CA LEU A 161 -21.98 2.93 -3.82
C LEU A 161 -22.66 4.26 -4.16
N PHE A 162 -21.90 5.36 -4.29
CA PHE A 162 -22.47 6.70 -4.45
C PHE A 162 -22.13 7.38 -5.77
N PHE A 163 -21.05 6.99 -6.45
CA PHE A 163 -20.56 7.71 -7.63
C PHE A 163 -20.52 6.88 -8.92
N LEU A 164 -20.70 5.55 -8.86
CA LEU A 164 -20.90 4.73 -10.06
C LEU A 164 -22.38 4.76 -10.49
N PRO A 165 -22.71 5.31 -11.68
CA PRO A 165 -24.10 5.40 -12.14
C PRO A 165 -24.80 4.05 -12.32
N GLU A 166 -24.02 3.00 -12.62
CA GLU A 166 -24.50 1.65 -12.88
C GLU A 166 -24.88 0.90 -11.60
N VAL A 167 -24.39 1.37 -10.45
CA VAL A 167 -24.53 0.68 -9.16
C VAL A 167 -25.55 1.40 -8.29
N ARG A 168 -26.62 0.71 -7.90
CA ARG A 168 -27.62 1.21 -6.97
C ARG A 168 -27.69 0.32 -5.74
N LEU A 169 -27.96 0.90 -4.58
CA LEU A 169 -28.18 0.13 -3.35
C LEU A 169 -29.33 -0.88 -3.48
N THR A 170 -30.32 -0.59 -4.33
CA THR A 170 -31.43 -1.51 -4.64
C THR A 170 -30.97 -2.78 -5.35
N ASP A 171 -29.83 -2.74 -6.04
CA ASP A 171 -29.30 -3.89 -6.78
C ASP A 171 -28.84 -5.01 -5.84
N PHE A 172 -28.72 -4.73 -4.53
CA PHE A 172 -28.44 -5.71 -3.49
C PHE A 172 -29.33 -6.95 -3.54
N PHE A 173 -30.60 -6.81 -3.95
CA PHE A 173 -31.55 -7.93 -4.05
C PHE A 173 -31.57 -8.61 -5.44
N THR A 174 -30.78 -8.12 -6.38
CA THR A 174 -30.72 -8.65 -7.75
C THR A 174 -29.59 -9.66 -7.91
N LEU A 175 -29.80 -10.71 -8.69
CA LEU A 175 -28.76 -11.71 -9.02
C LEU A 175 -27.89 -11.28 -10.21
N ARG A 176 -27.71 -9.98 -10.41
CA ARG A 176 -26.88 -9.41 -11.49
C ARG A 176 -25.47 -9.09 -10.96
N PRO A 177 -24.46 -8.95 -11.84
CA PRO A 177 -23.09 -8.60 -11.44
C PRO A 177 -23.00 -7.34 -10.57
N GLU A 178 -23.84 -6.34 -10.84
CA GLU A 178 -23.92 -5.10 -10.06
C GLU A 178 -24.39 -5.39 -8.63
N GLY A 179 -25.37 -6.29 -8.48
CA GLY A 179 -25.85 -6.76 -7.17
C GLY A 179 -24.78 -7.53 -6.39
N ASP A 180 -23.97 -8.34 -7.06
CA ASP A 180 -22.83 -9.03 -6.44
C ASP A 180 -21.79 -8.04 -5.92
N LEU A 181 -21.49 -6.99 -6.70
CA LEU A 181 -20.57 -5.93 -6.28
C LEU A 181 -21.10 -5.17 -5.06
N VAL A 182 -22.39 -4.84 -5.02
CA VAL A 182 -23.02 -4.19 -3.85
C VAL A 182 -22.96 -5.08 -2.63
N ARG A 183 -23.33 -6.37 -2.76
CA ARG A 183 -23.25 -7.35 -1.66
C ARG A 183 -21.82 -7.47 -1.14
N PHE A 184 -20.86 -7.67 -2.03
CA PHE A 184 -19.44 -7.76 -1.67
C PHE A 184 -18.96 -6.51 -0.92
N THR A 185 -19.32 -5.32 -1.42
CA THR A 185 -18.95 -4.04 -0.83
C THR A 185 -19.54 -3.89 0.57
N LEU A 186 -20.85 -4.12 0.74
CA LEU A 186 -21.53 -3.99 2.04
C LEU A 186 -21.06 -5.03 3.06
N ILE A 187 -20.84 -6.28 2.65
CA ILE A 187 -20.30 -7.34 3.52
C ILE A 187 -18.89 -6.95 3.99
N THR A 188 -18.04 -6.48 3.07
CA THR A 188 -16.68 -6.03 3.41
C THR A 188 -16.70 -4.89 4.42
N LEU A 189 -17.57 -3.89 4.21
CA LEU A 189 -17.74 -2.79 5.17
C LEU A 189 -18.24 -3.29 6.54
N ALA A 190 -19.22 -4.19 6.56
CA ALA A 190 -19.75 -4.75 7.80
C ALA A 190 -18.68 -5.52 8.59
N VAL A 191 -17.86 -6.33 7.91
CA VAL A 191 -16.74 -7.06 8.52
C VAL A 191 -15.71 -6.09 9.10
N LEU A 192 -15.33 -5.06 8.36
CA LEU A 192 -14.32 -4.09 8.83
C LEU A 192 -14.82 -3.25 10.01
N LEU A 193 -16.06 -2.75 9.93
CA LEU A 193 -16.66 -1.95 11.00
C LEU A 193 -16.89 -2.80 12.26
N SER A 194 -17.32 -4.05 12.11
CA SER A 194 -17.46 -4.97 13.24
C SER A 194 -16.11 -5.29 13.89
N GLN A 195 -15.03 -5.44 13.11
CA GLN A 195 -13.68 -5.65 13.63
C GLN A 195 -13.20 -4.47 14.49
N ILE A 196 -13.40 -3.23 14.03
CA ILE A 196 -13.08 -2.03 14.82
C ILE A 196 -13.94 -1.96 16.08
N TRP A 197 -15.24 -2.25 15.95
CA TRP A 197 -16.17 -2.24 17.07
C TRP A 197 -15.79 -3.26 18.16
N ILE A 198 -15.33 -4.45 17.77
CA ILE A 198 -14.83 -5.49 18.69
C ILE A 198 -13.61 -4.96 19.46
N TRP A 199 -12.64 -4.32 18.80
CA TRP A 199 -11.47 -3.76 19.49
C TRP A 199 -11.83 -2.59 20.42
N ILE A 200 -12.82 -1.77 20.05
CA ILE A 200 -13.32 -0.70 20.91
C ILE A 200 -14.04 -1.26 22.16
N ARG A 201 -14.84 -2.31 21.99
CA ARG A 201 -15.62 -2.94 23.07
C ARG A 201 -14.77 -3.67 24.09
N LYS A 202 -13.56 -4.12 23.71
CA LYS A 202 -12.61 -4.85 24.56
C LYS A 202 -13.28 -5.98 25.37
N PRO A 203 -13.67 -7.08 24.71
CA PRO A 203 -14.35 -8.19 25.37
C PRO A 203 -13.57 -8.70 26.60
N LYS A 204 -14.28 -8.94 27.71
CA LYS A 204 -13.67 -9.33 29.00
C LYS A 204 -13.36 -10.83 29.11
N ALA A 205 -13.97 -11.67 28.27
CA ALA A 205 -13.79 -13.12 28.33
C ALA A 205 -12.32 -13.50 28.01
N PRO A 206 -11.65 -14.33 28.85
CA PRO A 206 -10.20 -14.53 28.77
C PRO A 206 -9.74 -15.18 27.46
N LEU A 207 -10.46 -16.20 26.97
CA LEU A 207 -10.16 -16.85 25.69
C LEU A 207 -10.31 -15.88 24.51
N VAL A 208 -11.36 -15.06 24.51
CA VAL A 208 -11.62 -14.06 23.46
C VAL A 208 -10.55 -12.97 23.48
N ARG A 209 -10.18 -12.48 24.67
CA ARG A 209 -9.12 -11.49 24.83
C ARG A 209 -7.78 -12.04 24.32
N TRP A 210 -7.43 -13.27 24.68
CA TRP A 210 -6.21 -13.93 24.20
C TRP A 210 -6.19 -14.08 22.66
N LEU A 211 -7.33 -14.44 22.06
CA LEU A 211 -7.45 -14.57 20.61
C LEU A 211 -7.31 -13.23 19.88
N LEU A 212 -7.90 -12.16 20.44
CA LEU A 212 -7.96 -10.83 19.82
C LEU A 212 -6.69 -10.00 19.98
N PHE A 213 -5.96 -10.12 21.10
CA PHE A 213 -4.83 -9.25 21.44
C PHE A 213 -3.51 -10.02 21.47
N ARG A 214 -3.22 -10.72 20.37
CA ARG A 214 -1.98 -11.47 20.17
C ARG A 214 -1.39 -11.20 18.78
N GLY A 215 -0.10 -11.49 18.61
CA GLY A 215 0.61 -11.33 17.34
C GLY A 215 0.53 -9.87 16.83
N PRO A 216 -0.02 -9.61 15.63
CA PRO A 216 -0.09 -8.26 15.07
C PRO A 216 -1.04 -7.33 15.83
N PHE A 217 -1.91 -7.86 16.69
CA PHE A 217 -2.90 -7.09 17.47
C PHE A 217 -2.51 -6.91 18.94
N LEU A 218 -1.26 -7.24 19.31
CA LEU A 218 -0.78 -7.25 20.69
C LEU A 218 -1.11 -5.96 21.47
N VAL A 219 -0.94 -4.78 20.87
CA VAL A 219 -1.14 -3.49 21.56
C VAL A 219 -2.54 -2.90 21.37
N PHE A 220 -3.45 -3.62 20.70
CA PHE A 220 -4.77 -3.08 20.36
C PHE A 220 -5.68 -2.94 21.58
N ASP A 221 -5.39 -3.62 22.70
CA ASP A 221 -6.14 -3.44 23.94
C ASP A 221 -5.87 -2.07 24.60
N ARG A 222 -4.75 -1.40 24.25
CA ARG A 222 -4.40 -0.03 24.67
C ARG A 222 -5.11 1.04 23.85
N LEU A 223 -5.65 0.71 22.68
CA LEU A 223 -6.32 1.66 21.81
C LEU A 223 -7.64 2.18 22.42
N GLN A 224 -7.96 3.43 22.11
CA GLN A 224 -9.21 4.09 22.50
C GLN A 224 -9.92 4.57 21.23
N PRO A 225 -11.26 4.78 21.25
CA PRO A 225 -11.99 5.27 20.08
C PRO A 225 -11.41 6.55 19.47
N ARG A 226 -10.91 7.45 20.32
CA ARG A 226 -10.23 8.68 19.88
C ARG A 226 -8.99 8.42 19.02
N HIS A 227 -8.26 7.33 19.26
CA HIS A 227 -7.07 6.99 18.48
C HIS A 227 -7.47 6.56 17.07
N PHE A 228 -8.52 5.74 16.93
CA PHE A 228 -9.08 5.39 15.62
C PHE A 228 -9.58 6.62 14.89
N GLY A 229 -10.39 7.46 15.55
CA GLY A 229 -10.95 8.67 14.94
C GLY A 229 -9.89 9.66 14.47
N LEU A 230 -8.86 9.93 15.29
CA LEU A 230 -7.82 10.89 14.92
C LEU A 230 -6.94 10.39 13.76
N ILE A 231 -6.52 9.12 13.80
CA ILE A 231 -5.75 8.54 12.68
C ILE A 231 -6.61 8.46 11.42
N PHE A 232 -7.89 8.13 11.55
CA PHE A 232 -8.83 8.13 10.43
C PHE A 232 -8.92 9.50 9.77
N LEU A 233 -9.13 10.57 10.54
CA LEU A 233 -9.25 11.93 10.02
C LEU A 233 -7.95 12.40 9.35
N LEU A 234 -6.80 12.14 9.96
CA LEU A 234 -5.50 12.47 9.37
C LEU A 234 -5.28 11.72 8.05
N LYS A 235 -5.57 10.43 8.01
CA LYS A 235 -5.44 9.65 6.77
C LYS A 235 -6.47 10.09 5.73
N LEU A 236 -7.70 10.42 6.12
CA LEU A 236 -8.73 10.94 5.21
C LEU A 236 -8.24 12.24 4.55
N PHE A 237 -7.63 13.13 5.33
CA PHE A 237 -6.98 14.32 4.80
C PHE A 237 -5.86 13.97 3.81
N ILE A 238 -4.99 13.00 4.14
CA ILE A 238 -3.90 12.56 3.25
C ILE A 238 -4.43 12.05 1.91
N TYR A 239 -5.36 11.08 1.93
CA TYR A 239 -5.89 10.52 0.69
C TYR A 239 -6.74 11.53 -0.07
N GLY A 240 -7.53 12.36 0.61
CA GLY A 240 -8.31 13.42 -0.02
C GLY A 240 -7.42 14.46 -0.71
N PHE A 241 -6.34 14.88 -0.06
CA PHE A 241 -5.37 15.82 -0.64
C PHE A 241 -4.66 15.21 -1.84
N ASP A 242 -4.25 13.94 -1.75
CA ASP A 242 -3.60 13.22 -2.84
C ASP A 242 -4.54 13.01 -4.04
N ILE A 243 -5.80 12.67 -3.80
CA ILE A 243 -6.84 12.58 -4.85
C ILE A 243 -7.02 13.93 -5.55
N PHE A 244 -7.14 15.01 -4.77
CA PHE A 244 -7.26 16.36 -5.32
C PHE A 244 -6.02 16.78 -6.11
N ALA A 245 -4.83 16.45 -5.62
CA ALA A 245 -3.58 16.74 -6.30
C ALA A 245 -3.46 15.97 -7.62
N ASN A 246 -3.91 14.71 -7.68
CA ASN A 246 -3.96 13.96 -8.94
C ASN A 246 -4.93 14.58 -9.94
N TRP A 247 -6.10 15.06 -9.49
CA TRP A 247 -7.04 15.78 -10.36
C TRP A 247 -6.42 17.06 -10.95
N LEU A 248 -5.72 17.86 -10.13
CA LEU A 248 -4.97 19.02 -10.64
C LEU A 248 -3.79 18.62 -11.54
N GLY A 249 -3.12 17.50 -11.23
CA GLY A 249 -2.01 16.95 -11.99
C GLY A 249 -2.41 16.55 -13.41
N LEU A 250 -3.58 15.93 -13.60
CA LEU A 250 -4.13 15.61 -14.91
C LEU A 250 -4.35 16.85 -15.76
N LYS A 251 -4.83 17.94 -15.15
CA LYS A 251 -4.96 19.23 -15.84
C LYS A 251 -3.61 19.73 -16.35
N ALA A 252 -2.49 19.41 -15.71
CA ALA A 252 -1.17 19.81 -16.22
C ALA A 252 -0.85 19.19 -17.60
N LEU A 253 -1.46 18.05 -17.96
CA LEU A 253 -1.37 17.42 -19.28
C LEU A 253 -2.55 17.79 -20.21
N GLY A 254 -3.41 18.74 -19.81
CA GLY A 254 -4.59 19.09 -20.58
C GLY A 254 -5.70 18.03 -20.52
N VAL A 255 -5.63 17.11 -19.56
CA VAL A 255 -6.67 16.09 -19.36
C VAL A 255 -7.75 16.67 -18.44
N GLU A 256 -8.95 16.85 -18.98
CA GLU A 256 -10.10 17.39 -18.27
C GLU A 256 -11.05 16.27 -17.86
N VAL A 257 -10.91 15.83 -16.61
CA VAL A 257 -11.82 14.85 -16.01
C VAL A 257 -12.52 15.48 -14.80
N SER A 258 -13.79 15.16 -14.62
CA SER A 258 -14.55 15.67 -13.46
C SER A 258 -13.98 15.10 -12.15
N LEU A 259 -14.02 15.90 -11.09
CA LEU A 259 -13.52 15.48 -9.78
C LEU A 259 -14.25 14.23 -9.24
N THR A 260 -15.53 14.05 -9.61
CA THR A 260 -16.33 12.88 -9.22
C THR A 260 -15.75 11.58 -9.75
N HIS A 261 -15.33 11.51 -11.02
CA HIS A 261 -14.69 10.31 -11.57
C HIS A 261 -13.38 10.01 -10.85
N ILE A 262 -12.59 11.06 -10.56
CA ILE A 262 -11.33 10.91 -9.81
C ILE A 262 -11.58 10.35 -8.40
N LEU A 263 -12.55 10.92 -7.67
CA LEU A 263 -12.94 10.47 -6.32
C LEU A 263 -13.43 9.02 -6.31
N THR A 264 -14.00 8.56 -7.43
CA THR A 264 -14.50 7.19 -7.59
C THR A 264 -13.37 6.20 -7.89
N TYR A 265 -12.54 6.53 -8.87
CA TYR A 265 -11.59 5.57 -9.44
C TYR A 265 -10.25 5.55 -8.71
N LEU A 266 -9.76 6.67 -8.17
CA LEU A 266 -8.47 6.69 -7.49
C LEU A 266 -8.39 5.76 -6.29
N PRO A 267 -9.37 5.73 -5.36
CA PRO A 267 -9.34 4.76 -4.26
C PRO A 267 -9.27 3.31 -4.75
N LEU A 268 -10.01 2.97 -5.82
CA LEU A 268 -9.98 1.63 -6.44
C LEU A 268 -8.61 1.34 -7.05
N ILE A 269 -8.02 2.29 -7.75
CA ILE A 269 -6.68 2.18 -8.33
C ILE A 269 -5.62 1.99 -7.24
N TYR A 270 -5.73 2.72 -6.13
CA TYR A 270 -4.83 2.56 -4.98
C TYR A 270 -5.03 1.21 -4.30
N LEU A 271 -6.27 0.71 -4.22
CA LEU A 271 -6.54 -0.61 -3.68
C LEU A 271 -5.91 -1.71 -4.56
N ILE A 272 -6.04 -1.61 -5.88
CA ILE A 272 -5.35 -2.50 -6.84
C ILE A 272 -3.82 -2.35 -6.70
N GLY A 273 -3.34 -1.12 -6.56
CA GLY A 273 -1.94 -0.80 -6.36
C GLY A 273 -1.37 -1.35 -5.06
N SER A 274 -2.18 -1.56 -4.02
CA SER A 274 -1.74 -2.11 -2.74
C SER A 274 -1.35 -3.58 -2.81
N ILE A 275 -1.75 -4.29 -3.87
CA ILE A 275 -1.44 -5.70 -4.05
C ILE A 275 0.03 -5.83 -4.51
N PRO A 276 0.90 -6.55 -3.78
CA PRO A 276 2.33 -6.61 -4.05
C PRO A 276 2.67 -7.56 -5.22
N ILE A 277 2.08 -7.32 -6.39
CA ILE A 277 2.29 -8.11 -7.62
C ILE A 277 3.47 -7.54 -8.42
N THR A 278 3.64 -6.21 -8.40
CA THR A 278 4.56 -5.48 -9.27
C THR A 278 5.62 -4.70 -8.48
N VAL A 279 6.71 -4.39 -9.15
CA VAL A 279 7.80 -3.58 -8.57
C VAL A 279 7.39 -2.11 -8.54
N LEU A 280 7.58 -1.45 -7.40
CA LEU A 280 7.22 -0.04 -7.19
C LEU A 280 5.73 0.28 -7.50
N HIS A 281 4.88 -0.74 -7.54
CA HIS A 281 3.48 -0.68 -8.01
C HIS A 281 3.33 -0.26 -9.48
N LEU A 282 4.40 -0.35 -10.28
CA LEU A 282 4.41 -0.01 -11.70
C LEU A 282 3.87 -1.17 -12.55
N GLY A 283 3.13 -0.82 -13.60
CA GLY A 283 2.38 -1.73 -14.45
C GLY A 283 0.91 -1.80 -14.05
N THR A 284 0.59 -2.41 -12.91
CA THR A 284 -0.80 -2.62 -12.46
C THR A 284 -1.56 -1.32 -12.23
N THR A 285 -0.94 -0.32 -11.60
CA THR A 285 -1.58 0.97 -11.39
C THR A 285 -1.82 1.71 -12.71
N GLN A 286 -0.83 1.71 -13.63
CA GLN A 286 -0.98 2.32 -14.96
C GLN A 286 -2.07 1.63 -15.79
N ALA A 287 -2.13 0.29 -15.74
CA ALA A 287 -3.19 -0.48 -16.39
C ALA A 287 -4.58 -0.15 -15.80
N ALA A 288 -4.69 -0.03 -14.48
CA ALA A 288 -5.94 0.35 -13.83
C ALA A 288 -6.37 1.77 -14.23
N TRP A 289 -5.44 2.73 -14.25
CA TRP A 289 -5.70 4.08 -14.76
C TRP A 289 -6.20 4.05 -16.22
N LEU A 290 -5.56 3.29 -17.10
CA LEU A 290 -6.02 3.18 -18.49
C LEU A 290 -7.42 2.57 -18.59
N TRP A 291 -7.72 1.56 -17.77
CA TRP A 291 -9.03 0.90 -17.76
C TRP A 291 -10.14 1.82 -17.26
N PHE A 292 -9.96 2.45 -16.09
CA PHE A 292 -10.96 3.33 -15.49
C PHE A 292 -11.18 4.63 -16.27
N PHE A 293 -10.18 5.12 -17.01
CA PHE A 293 -10.24 6.39 -17.73
C PHE A 293 -10.32 6.23 -19.26
N GLN A 294 -10.55 5.01 -19.76
CA GLN A 294 -10.53 4.70 -21.21
C GLN A 294 -11.46 5.59 -22.04
N ASP A 295 -12.65 5.93 -21.50
CA ASP A 295 -13.68 6.73 -22.16
C ASP A 295 -13.66 8.21 -21.73
N LEU A 296 -12.77 8.57 -20.81
CA LEU A 296 -12.72 9.90 -20.18
C LEU A 296 -11.52 10.73 -20.61
N ALA A 297 -10.44 10.09 -21.05
CA ALA A 297 -9.21 10.78 -21.37
C ALA A 297 -8.38 10.02 -22.42
N PRO A 298 -7.58 10.72 -23.25
CA PRO A 298 -6.68 10.06 -24.19
C PRO A 298 -5.70 9.11 -23.46
N PRO A 299 -5.62 7.81 -23.84
CA PRO A 299 -4.79 6.82 -23.18
C PRO A 299 -3.32 7.23 -23.05
N ALA A 300 -2.76 7.84 -24.09
CA ALA A 300 -1.38 8.33 -24.08
C ALA A 300 -1.13 9.43 -23.03
N ALA A 301 -2.10 10.33 -22.81
CA ALA A 301 -1.98 11.40 -21.83
C ALA A 301 -2.12 10.85 -20.39
N VAL A 302 -3.05 9.93 -20.15
CA VAL A 302 -3.20 9.24 -18.86
C VAL A 302 -1.93 8.45 -18.51
N LEU A 303 -1.39 7.70 -19.46
CA LEU A 303 -0.16 6.94 -19.26
C LEU A 303 1.05 7.85 -19.02
N ALA A 304 1.17 8.94 -19.79
CA ALA A 304 2.23 9.94 -19.59
C ALA A 304 2.15 10.56 -18.20
N PHE A 305 0.94 10.98 -17.76
CA PHE A 305 0.71 11.54 -16.44
C PHE A 305 1.12 10.58 -15.33
N THR A 306 0.61 9.35 -15.36
CA THR A 306 0.82 8.36 -14.29
C THR A 306 2.28 7.91 -14.18
N LEU A 307 2.99 7.81 -15.31
CA LEU A 307 4.43 7.54 -15.32
C LEU A 307 5.24 8.72 -14.77
N LEU A 308 4.93 9.93 -15.20
CA LEU A 308 5.61 11.14 -14.73
C LEU A 308 5.36 11.37 -13.23
N TRP A 309 4.12 11.18 -12.77
CA TRP A 309 3.74 11.25 -11.37
C TRP A 309 4.54 10.25 -10.54
N SER A 310 4.54 8.98 -10.95
CA SER A 310 5.29 7.92 -10.26
C SER A 310 6.79 8.21 -10.22
N PHE A 311 7.36 8.68 -11.34
CA PHE A 311 8.77 9.06 -11.43
C PHE A 311 9.12 10.16 -10.44
N CYS A 312 8.34 11.24 -10.38
CA CYS A 312 8.56 12.33 -9.43
C CYS A 312 8.53 11.83 -7.98
N PHE A 313 7.55 10.99 -7.62
CA PHE A 313 7.46 10.43 -6.27
C PHE A 313 8.62 9.50 -5.93
N ILE A 314 9.09 8.68 -6.88
CA ILE A 314 10.27 7.83 -6.70
C ILE A 314 11.51 8.69 -6.42
N VAL A 315 11.72 9.74 -7.22
CA VAL A 315 12.86 10.66 -7.06
C VAL A 315 12.79 11.37 -5.70
N LEU A 316 11.65 11.98 -5.36
CA LEU A 316 11.48 12.71 -4.09
C LEU A 316 11.67 11.82 -2.86
N ARG A 317 11.12 10.60 -2.90
CA ARG A 317 11.30 9.58 -1.85
C ARG A 317 12.76 9.14 -1.75
N GLY A 318 13.43 8.92 -2.87
CA GLY A 318 14.86 8.59 -2.92
C GLY A 318 15.71 9.70 -2.29
N LEU A 319 15.50 10.95 -2.68
CA LEU A 319 16.22 12.10 -2.13
C LEU A 319 15.99 12.28 -0.63
N THR A 320 14.73 12.17 -0.18
CA THR A 320 14.40 12.27 1.24
C THR A 320 15.00 11.12 2.04
N GLY A 321 14.98 9.92 1.48
CA GLY A 321 15.59 8.74 2.06
C GLY A 321 17.09 8.88 2.25
N LEU A 322 17.80 9.33 1.21
CA LEU A 322 19.24 9.57 1.25
C LEU A 322 19.60 10.68 2.26
N ALA A 323 18.81 11.76 2.33
CA ALA A 323 19.03 12.84 3.28
C ALA A 323 18.84 12.41 4.74
N CYS A 324 17.90 11.51 5.01
CA CYS A 324 17.59 11.06 6.38
C CYS A 324 18.44 9.88 6.85
N LEU A 325 19.00 9.09 5.93
CA LEU A 325 19.70 7.84 6.24
C LEU A 325 20.87 8.00 7.22
N PRO A 326 21.76 9.01 7.09
CA PRO A 326 22.89 9.16 8.02
C PRO A 326 22.46 9.34 9.48
N ARG A 327 21.37 10.09 9.71
CA ARG A 327 20.87 10.36 11.06
C ARG A 327 20.30 9.09 11.70
N VAL A 328 19.53 8.32 10.95
CA VAL A 328 18.97 7.04 11.42
C VAL A 328 20.06 6.00 11.65
N TYR A 329 21.10 5.98 10.81
CA TYR A 329 22.25 5.11 11.01
C TYR A 329 22.97 5.41 12.33
N GLN A 330 23.17 6.68 12.67
CA GLN A 330 23.73 7.08 13.96
C GLN A 330 22.87 6.59 15.13
N ASP A 331 21.54 6.72 15.04
CA ASP A 331 20.63 6.25 16.10
C ASP A 331 20.69 4.73 16.28
N LEU A 332 21.03 3.96 15.23
CA LEU A 332 21.13 2.50 15.28
C LEU A 332 22.51 1.99 15.75
N VAL A 333 23.56 2.77 15.52
CA VAL A 333 24.96 2.39 15.79
C VAL A 333 25.51 2.99 17.08
N ALA A 334 24.93 4.10 17.58
CA ALA A 334 25.37 4.74 18.81
C ALA A 334 25.45 3.71 19.97
N PRO A 335 26.54 3.76 20.77
CA PRO A 335 26.77 2.80 21.82
C PRO A 335 25.66 2.84 22.87
N ARG A 336 25.34 1.65 23.38
CA ARG A 336 24.35 1.41 24.43
C ARG A 336 24.84 2.09 25.71
N ASN A 337 24.13 3.12 26.17
CA ASN A 337 24.30 3.67 27.51
C ASN A 337 23.30 3.03 28.47
#